data_AF-A0A659SGP5-F1
#
_entry.id   AF-A0A659SGP5-F1
#
_cell.length_a   1.000
_cell.length_b   1.000
_cell.length_c   1.000
_cell.angle_alpha   90.00
_cell.angle_beta   90.00
_cell.angle_gamma   90.00
#
_symmetry.space_group_name_H-M   'P 1'
#
loop_
_entity.id
_entity.type
_entity.pdbx_description
1 polymer ?
#
loop_
_entity_poly.entity_id
_entity_poly.type
_entity_poly.pdbx_seq_one_letter_code
_entity_poly.pdbx_strand_id
1 'polypeptide(L)'
;MFENITAAPADPILGLADLFRADDRPGKINLGIGVYKDETGKTPVLTSVKKAEQYLLENETTKNYLGIDGIPEFARCTQELLFGKGSALINDKRARTAQTPGGTGALRIAADFLAKNTPVKRVWGSNPSWPNHKSVFNAAGLEVREYAYYHAENHPLVFEAYQASIREPQPGAGLS
;
A
#
# COMPACT_ATOMS: atom_id res chain seq x y z
N MET A 1 26.21 -22.21 -7.22
CA MET A 1 25.77 -20.98 -6.50
C MET A 1 24.25 -20.82 -6.47
N PHE A 2 23.54 -21.07 -7.58
CA PHE A 2 22.07 -20.95 -7.65
C PHE A 2 21.32 -22.29 -7.60
N GLU A 3 22.03 -23.41 -7.44
CA GLU A 3 21.45 -24.77 -7.47
C GLU A 3 20.35 -25.02 -6.41
N ASN A 4 20.35 -24.26 -5.31
CA ASN A 4 19.38 -24.39 -4.22
C ASN A 4 18.29 -23.32 -4.22
N ILE A 5 18.23 -22.45 -5.23
CA ILE A 5 17.18 -21.43 -5.31
C ILE A 5 15.90 -22.06 -5.86
N THR A 6 14.89 -22.16 -5.01
CA THR A 6 13.54 -22.56 -5.42
C THR A 6 12.87 -21.41 -6.19
N ALA A 7 12.21 -21.72 -7.30
CA ALA A 7 11.41 -20.75 -8.02
C ALA A 7 10.31 -20.19 -7.10
N ALA A 8 10.16 -18.87 -7.09
CA ALA A 8 9.04 -18.25 -6.38
C ALA A 8 7.71 -18.70 -7.02
N PRO A 9 6.65 -18.90 -6.23
CA PRO A 9 5.33 -19.18 -6.77
C PRO A 9 4.90 -18.03 -7.68
N ALA A 10 4.22 -18.36 -8.78
CA ALA A 10 3.69 -17.35 -9.70
C ALA A 10 2.66 -16.46 -8.98
N ASP A 11 2.75 -15.14 -9.20
CA ASP A 11 1.73 -14.22 -8.71
C ASP A 11 0.42 -14.46 -9.49
N PRO A 12 -0.69 -14.79 -8.80
CA PRO A 12 -1.95 -15.14 -9.47
C PRO A 12 -2.55 -13.98 -10.27
N ILE A 13 -2.22 -12.72 -9.95
CA ILE A 13 -2.68 -11.54 -10.69
C ILE A 13 -1.83 -11.33 -11.94
N LEU A 14 -0.50 -11.52 -11.86
CA LEU A 14 0.38 -11.34 -13.02
C LEU A 14 0.18 -12.44 -14.06
N GLY A 15 -0.03 -13.69 -13.64
CA GLY A 15 -0.33 -14.79 -14.57
C GLY A 15 -1.61 -14.54 -15.39
N LEU A 16 -2.62 -13.91 -14.79
CA LEU A 16 -3.86 -13.54 -15.48
C LEU A 16 -3.63 -12.47 -16.56
N ALA A 17 -2.69 -11.54 -16.33
CA ALA A 17 -2.36 -10.52 -17.32
C ALA A 17 -1.73 -11.14 -18.58
N ASP A 18 -0.86 -12.14 -18.41
CA ASP A 18 -0.19 -12.81 -19.54
C ASP A 18 -1.20 -13.66 -20.33
N LEU A 19 -2.07 -14.41 -19.65
CA LEU A 19 -3.18 -15.13 -20.29
C LEU A 19 -4.10 -14.18 -21.06
N PHE A 20 -4.45 -13.03 -20.47
CA PHE A 20 -5.26 -12.02 -21.14
C PHE A 20 -4.56 -11.45 -22.37
N ARG A 21 -3.23 -11.23 -22.33
CA ARG A 21 -2.49 -10.72 -23.49
C ARG A 21 -2.45 -11.74 -24.63
N ALA A 22 -2.23 -13.02 -24.31
CA ALA A 22 -2.15 -14.13 -25.28
C ALA A 22 -3.49 -14.53 -25.92
N ASP A 23 -4.62 -14.04 -25.41
CA ASP A 23 -5.94 -14.33 -25.94
C ASP A 23 -6.27 -13.46 -27.18
N ASP A 24 -6.41 -14.05 -28.36
CA ASP A 24 -6.67 -13.31 -29.60
C ASP A 24 -8.14 -12.90 -29.81
N ARG A 25 -9.05 -13.27 -28.89
CA ARG A 25 -10.48 -12.99 -29.06
C ARG A 25 -10.75 -11.48 -29.10
N PRO A 26 -11.44 -10.97 -30.15
CA PRO A 26 -11.88 -9.59 -30.17
C PRO A 26 -12.92 -9.35 -29.06
N GLY A 27 -12.82 -8.22 -28.37
CA GLY A 27 -13.75 -7.88 -27.28
C GLY A 27 -13.46 -8.53 -25.93
N LYS A 28 -12.28 -9.13 -25.72
CA LYS A 28 -11.84 -9.62 -24.40
C LYS A 28 -11.81 -8.50 -23.36
N ILE A 29 -12.29 -8.79 -22.14
CA ILE A 29 -12.35 -7.85 -21.02
C ILE A 29 -11.44 -8.34 -19.89
N ASN A 30 -10.59 -7.46 -19.37
CA ASN A 30 -9.73 -7.75 -18.21
C ASN A 30 -10.31 -7.07 -16.97
N LEU A 31 -10.86 -7.86 -16.04
CA LEU A 31 -11.37 -7.40 -14.74
C LEU A 31 -10.44 -7.77 -13.57
N GLY A 32 -9.24 -8.29 -13.84
CA GLY A 32 -8.31 -8.75 -12.81
C GLY A 32 -7.30 -7.68 -12.37
N ILE A 33 -6.95 -6.75 -13.25
CA ILE A 33 -6.01 -5.66 -12.92
C ILE A 33 -6.79 -4.48 -12.34
N GLY A 34 -6.53 -4.17 -11.07
CA GLY A 34 -7.14 -3.05 -10.33
C GLY A 34 -6.59 -1.67 -10.72
N VAL A 35 -6.60 -1.35 -12.02
CA VAL A 35 -6.22 -0.02 -12.54
C VAL A 35 -7.46 0.63 -13.15
N TYR A 36 -7.67 1.90 -12.83
CA TYR A 36 -8.78 2.66 -13.41
C TYR A 36 -8.64 2.74 -14.94
N LYS A 37 -9.74 2.45 -15.63
CA LYS A 37 -9.87 2.60 -17.08
C LYS A 37 -11.03 3.53 -17.40
N ASP A 38 -10.85 4.36 -18.41
CA ASP A 38 -11.93 5.17 -18.97
C ASP A 38 -12.90 4.33 -19.82
N GLU A 39 -13.93 4.96 -20.36
CA GLU A 39 -14.94 4.34 -21.22
C GLU A 39 -14.37 3.74 -22.51
N THR A 40 -13.14 4.10 -22.89
CA THR A 40 -12.42 3.53 -24.03
C THR A 40 -11.53 2.34 -23.66
N GLY A 41 -11.52 1.94 -22.38
CA GLY A 41 -10.73 0.83 -21.86
C GLY A 41 -9.25 1.14 -21.66
N LYS A 42 -8.86 2.43 -21.74
CA LYS A 42 -7.49 2.92 -21.57
C LYS A 42 -7.28 3.44 -20.15
N THR A 43 -6.03 3.45 -19.69
CA THR A 43 -5.65 4.12 -18.43
C THR A 43 -5.40 5.60 -18.73
N PRO A 44 -6.28 6.52 -18.31
CA PRO A 44 -6.11 7.93 -18.64
C PRO A 44 -4.99 8.56 -17.79
N VAL A 45 -4.28 9.52 -18.38
CA VAL A 45 -3.43 10.45 -17.64
C VAL A 45 -4.24 11.70 -17.37
N LEU A 46 -4.44 12.07 -16.11
CA LEU A 46 -5.24 13.22 -15.73
C LEU A 46 -4.67 14.51 -16.34
N THR A 47 -5.55 15.43 -16.76
CA THR A 47 -5.13 16.73 -17.31
C THR A 47 -4.24 17.52 -16.34
N SER A 48 -4.48 17.41 -15.03
CA SER A 48 -3.63 18.01 -14.00
C SER A 48 -2.21 17.43 -14.00
N VAL A 49 -2.07 16.12 -14.20
CA VAL A 49 -0.77 15.44 -14.32
C VAL A 49 -0.06 15.90 -15.58
N LYS A 50 -0.75 15.98 -16.73
CA LYS A 50 -0.16 16.51 -17.97
C LYS A 50 0.37 17.93 -17.85
N LYS A 51 -0.37 18.81 -17.17
CA LYS A 51 0.08 20.19 -16.90
C LYS A 51 1.30 20.22 -15.97
N ALA A 52 1.33 19.37 -14.93
CA ALA A 52 2.49 19.27 -14.03
C ALA A 52 3.73 18.71 -14.76
N GLU A 53 3.57 17.71 -15.62
CA GLU A 53 4.66 17.16 -16.46
C GLU A 53 5.27 18.26 -17.34
N GLN A 54 4.44 19.05 -18.03
CA GLN A 54 4.90 20.17 -18.85
C GLN A 54 5.62 21.24 -18.02
N TYR A 55 5.05 21.62 -16.87
CA TYR A 55 5.67 22.59 -15.98
C TYR A 55 7.06 22.13 -15.51
N LEU A 56 7.21 20.86 -15.11
CA LEU A 56 8.49 20.30 -14.70
C LEU A 56 9.50 20.31 -15.86
N LEU A 57 9.09 19.90 -17.06
CA LEU A 57 9.95 19.92 -18.24
C LEU A 57 10.52 21.31 -18.53
N GLU A 58 9.71 22.35 -18.33
CA GLU A 58 10.08 23.74 -18.62
C GLU A 58 10.89 24.40 -17.49
N ASN A 59 10.68 24.01 -16.23
CA ASN A 59 11.16 24.78 -15.06
C ASN A 59 12.15 24.05 -14.15
N GLU A 60 12.27 22.73 -14.25
CA GLU A 60 13.16 21.97 -13.37
C GLU A 60 14.62 22.18 -13.76
N THR A 61 15.45 22.62 -12.81
CA THR A 61 16.84 23.01 -13.06
C THR A 61 17.87 21.96 -12.61
N THR A 62 17.44 20.92 -11.90
CA THR A 62 18.34 19.90 -11.33
C THR A 62 17.66 18.54 -11.12
N LYS A 63 18.47 17.49 -11.13
CA LYS A 63 18.10 16.10 -10.83
C LYS A 63 18.93 15.50 -9.69
N ASN A 64 19.44 16.36 -8.80
CA ASN A 64 20.30 15.93 -7.71
C ASN A 64 19.54 15.09 -6.67
N TYR A 65 20.28 14.46 -5.76
CA TYR A 65 19.71 13.70 -4.66
C TYR A 65 18.74 14.54 -3.83
N LEU A 66 17.61 13.91 -3.49
CA LEU A 66 16.67 14.44 -2.51
C LEU A 66 17.19 14.16 -1.09
N GLY A 67 16.63 14.86 -0.11
CA GLY A 67 16.79 14.48 1.29
C GLY A 67 16.23 13.07 1.55
N ILE A 68 16.67 12.43 2.64
CA ILE A 68 16.25 11.06 3.01
C ILE A 68 14.70 10.95 3.07
N ASP A 69 14.05 11.98 3.61
CA ASP A 69 12.58 12.02 3.74
C ASP A 69 11.86 12.51 2.48
N GLY A 70 12.60 12.86 1.41
CA GLY A 70 12.07 13.39 0.15
C GLY A 70 11.89 14.90 0.13
N ILE A 71 10.94 15.38 -0.68
CA ILE A 71 10.68 16.81 -0.91
C ILE A 71 9.80 17.37 0.23
N PRO A 72 10.23 18.42 0.96
CA PRO A 72 9.45 19.01 2.07
C PRO A 72 8.04 19.48 1.67
N GLU A 73 7.91 20.10 0.49
CA GLU A 73 6.63 20.55 -0.05
C GLU A 73 5.71 19.38 -0.38
N PHE A 74 6.25 18.27 -0.88
CA PHE A 74 5.49 17.04 -1.09
C PHE A 74 4.94 16.53 0.25
N ALA A 75 5.77 16.47 1.29
CA ALA A 75 5.34 16.08 2.62
C ALA A 75 4.22 16.98 3.16
N ARG A 76 4.35 18.31 3.05
CA ARG A 76 3.31 19.27 3.48
C ARG A 76 2.00 19.04 2.72
N CYS A 77 2.05 18.96 1.40
CA CYS A 77 0.86 18.73 0.56
C CYS A 77 0.20 17.37 0.87
N THR A 78 0.98 16.31 1.10
CA THR A 78 0.46 14.99 1.50
C THR A 78 -0.24 15.06 2.85
N GLN A 79 0.33 15.76 3.84
CA GLN A 79 -0.32 15.91 5.15
C GLN A 79 -1.64 16.68 5.04
N GLU A 80 -1.68 17.78 4.29
CA GLU A 80 -2.92 18.55 4.08
C GLU A 80 -3.98 17.74 3.34
N LEU A 81 -3.57 16.91 2.37
CA LEU A 81 -4.47 16.00 1.66
C LEU A 81 -5.08 14.95 2.60
N LEU A 82 -4.29 14.39 3.52
CA LEU A 82 -4.73 13.32 4.43
C LEU A 82 -5.54 13.84 5.63
N PHE A 83 -5.10 14.95 6.23
CA PHE A 83 -5.63 15.42 7.51
C PHE A 83 -6.46 16.71 7.40
N GLY A 84 -6.51 17.32 6.21
CA GLY A 84 -7.13 18.61 5.99
C GLY A 84 -6.18 19.78 6.29
N LYS A 85 -6.34 20.87 5.54
CA LYS A 85 -5.58 22.10 5.72
C LYS A 85 -5.84 22.70 7.11
N GLY A 86 -4.79 23.09 7.82
CA GLY A 86 -4.89 23.69 9.15
C GLY A 86 -5.23 22.71 10.28
N SER A 87 -5.15 21.40 10.03
CA SER A 87 -5.33 20.37 11.05
C SER A 87 -4.38 20.57 12.23
N ALA A 88 -4.91 20.39 13.46
CA ALA A 88 -4.09 20.43 14.68
C ALA A 88 -2.95 19.39 14.64
N LEU A 89 -3.13 18.25 13.97
CA LEU A 89 -2.06 17.25 13.80
C LEU A 89 -0.84 17.82 13.07
N ILE A 90 -1.07 18.71 12.10
CA ILE A 90 -0.03 19.38 11.32
C ILE A 90 0.54 20.55 12.14
N ASN A 91 -0.33 21.43 12.65
CA ASN A 91 0.07 22.64 13.38
C ASN A 91 0.87 22.31 14.65
N ASP A 92 0.47 21.27 15.38
CA ASP A 92 1.15 20.78 16.57
C ASP A 92 2.38 19.90 16.24
N LYS A 93 2.71 19.73 14.95
CA LYS A 93 3.82 18.90 14.46
C LYS A 93 3.75 17.45 14.94
N ARG A 94 2.56 16.88 15.06
CA ARG A 94 2.32 15.46 15.42
C ARG A 94 2.32 14.51 14.23
N ALA A 95 2.22 15.03 13.01
CA ALA A 95 2.45 14.26 11.78
C ALA A 95 3.92 14.31 11.34
N ARG A 96 4.43 13.18 10.85
CA ARG A 96 5.73 13.05 10.16
C ARG A 96 5.51 12.30 8.85
N THR A 97 6.27 12.68 7.83
CA THR A 97 6.09 12.14 6.47
C THR A 97 7.46 11.95 5.83
N ALA A 98 7.66 10.78 5.25
CA ALA A 98 8.77 10.47 4.36
C ALA A 98 8.19 10.02 3.01
N GLN A 99 8.75 10.51 1.91
CA GLN A 99 8.36 10.12 0.56
C GLN A 99 8.84 8.69 0.25
N THR A 100 8.00 7.89 -0.39
CA THR A 100 8.30 6.47 -0.66
C THR A 100 7.94 6.08 -2.09
N PRO A 101 8.53 5.00 -2.64
CA PRO A 101 8.13 4.43 -3.93
C PRO A 101 6.75 3.75 -3.78
N GLY A 102 5.70 4.54 -3.92
CA GLY A 102 4.31 4.11 -3.79
C GLY A 102 3.95 3.59 -2.39
N GLY A 103 2.75 3.02 -2.29
CA GLY A 103 2.21 2.49 -1.02
C GLY A 103 2.96 1.28 -0.48
N THR A 104 3.46 0.40 -1.36
CA THR A 104 4.26 -0.77 -0.95
C THR A 104 5.54 -0.33 -0.24
N GLY A 105 6.24 0.69 -0.76
CA GLY A 105 7.42 1.26 -0.12
C GLY A 105 7.10 1.86 1.26
N ALA A 106 5.96 2.54 1.38
CA ALA A 106 5.50 3.09 2.65
C ALA A 106 5.27 1.99 3.70
N LEU A 107 4.56 0.92 3.31
CA LEU A 107 4.33 -0.23 4.20
C LEU A 107 5.63 -0.91 4.61
N ARG A 108 6.58 -1.07 3.69
CA ARG A 108 7.88 -1.69 4.00
C ARG A 108 8.68 -0.88 5.02
N ILE A 109 8.79 0.43 4.81
CA ILE A 109 9.52 1.32 5.74
C ILE A 109 8.83 1.32 7.10
N ALA A 110 7.49 1.38 7.14
CA ALA A 110 6.74 1.30 8.38
C ALA A 110 6.94 -0.03 9.11
N ALA A 111 6.92 -1.16 8.39
CA ALA A 111 7.14 -2.49 8.96
C ALA A 111 8.56 -2.62 9.54
N ASP A 112 9.59 -2.17 8.81
CA ASP A 112 10.97 -2.17 9.30
C ASP A 112 11.14 -1.24 10.51
N PHE A 113 10.46 -0.08 10.52
CA PHE A 113 10.46 0.83 11.65
C PHE A 113 9.87 0.16 12.90
N LEU A 114 8.69 -0.46 12.79
CA LEU A 114 8.05 -1.19 13.89
C LEU A 114 8.96 -2.30 14.43
N ALA A 115 9.48 -3.14 13.55
CA ALA A 115 10.30 -4.29 13.94
C ALA A 115 11.61 -3.89 14.65
N LYS A 116 12.22 -2.76 14.25
CA LYS A 116 13.52 -2.30 14.78
C LYS A 116 13.42 -1.37 15.98
N ASN A 117 12.37 -0.54 16.04
CA ASN A 117 12.31 0.59 16.97
C ASN A 117 11.19 0.46 18.01
N THR A 118 10.44 -0.64 18.01
CA THR A 118 9.34 -0.88 18.96
C THR A 118 9.36 -2.34 19.45
N PRO A 119 8.69 -2.67 20.57
CA PRO A 119 8.54 -4.06 21.01
C PRO A 119 7.52 -4.86 20.18
N VAL A 120 6.89 -4.25 19.17
CA VAL A 120 5.85 -4.90 18.35
C VAL A 120 6.44 -6.13 17.63
N LYS A 121 5.78 -7.28 17.82
CA LYS A 121 6.09 -8.54 17.11
C LYS A 121 4.97 -9.00 16.18
N ARG A 122 3.81 -8.36 16.26
CA ARG A 122 2.59 -8.77 15.59
C ARG A 122 1.84 -7.59 15.00
N VAL A 123 1.29 -7.78 13.81
CA VAL A 123 0.33 -6.87 13.17
C VAL A 123 -0.95 -7.61 12.84
N TRP A 124 -2.04 -6.87 12.69
CA TRP A 124 -3.36 -7.42 12.40
C TRP A 124 -3.89 -6.86 11.08
N GLY A 125 -4.36 -7.75 10.19
CA GLY A 125 -4.98 -7.41 8.91
C GLY A 125 -6.38 -7.97 8.79
N SER A 126 -7.20 -7.39 7.92
CA SER A 126 -8.55 -7.90 7.63
C SER A 126 -8.49 -9.27 6.94
N ASN A 127 -9.49 -10.12 7.19
CA ASN A 127 -9.73 -11.31 6.37
C ASN A 127 -10.97 -11.11 5.47
N PRO A 128 -10.81 -10.98 4.13
CA PRO A 128 -9.55 -10.94 3.38
C PRO A 128 -8.87 -9.56 3.42
N SER A 129 -7.63 -9.49 2.91
CA SER A 129 -6.89 -8.24 2.71
C SER A 129 -6.19 -8.22 1.35
N TRP A 130 -5.52 -7.12 1.01
CA TRP A 130 -4.63 -7.08 -0.14
C TRP A 130 -3.50 -8.12 0.03
N PRO A 131 -3.29 -9.05 -0.93
CA PRO A 131 -2.36 -10.18 -0.74
C PRO A 131 -0.95 -9.77 -0.32
N ASN A 132 -0.48 -8.62 -0.80
CA ASN A 132 0.87 -8.16 -0.52
C ASN A 132 1.07 -7.63 0.92
N HIS A 133 0.01 -7.34 1.68
CA HIS A 133 0.16 -6.96 3.10
C HIS A 133 0.91 -8.04 3.89
N LYS A 134 0.46 -9.31 3.79
CA LYS A 134 1.09 -10.41 4.52
C LYS A 134 2.58 -10.55 4.17
N SER A 135 2.89 -10.52 2.88
CA SER A 135 4.26 -10.64 2.37
C SER A 135 5.17 -9.53 2.89
N VAL A 136 4.73 -8.27 2.86
CA VAL A 136 5.53 -7.12 3.30
C VAL A 136 5.85 -7.20 4.81
N PHE A 137 4.86 -7.48 5.64
CA PHE A 137 5.06 -7.54 7.10
C PHE A 137 5.83 -8.79 7.55
N ASN A 138 5.55 -9.96 6.97
CA ASN A 138 6.33 -11.17 7.25
C ASN A 138 7.81 -10.99 6.85
N ALA A 139 8.09 -10.31 5.73
CA ALA A 139 9.45 -10.01 5.30
C ALA A 139 10.21 -8.99 6.19
N ALA A 140 9.51 -8.32 7.10
CA ALA A 140 10.09 -7.51 8.17
C ALA A 140 10.22 -8.28 9.50
N GLY A 141 9.84 -9.56 9.53
CA GLY A 141 9.87 -10.41 10.73
C GLY A 141 8.69 -10.21 11.68
N LEU A 142 7.61 -9.57 11.22
CA LEU A 142 6.40 -9.35 12.00
C LEU A 142 5.38 -10.47 11.73
N GLU A 143 4.83 -11.04 12.78
CA GLU A 143 3.73 -12.01 12.68
C GLU A 143 2.45 -11.30 12.21
N VAL A 144 1.84 -11.78 11.11
CA VAL A 144 0.56 -11.24 10.63
C VAL A 144 -0.58 -12.11 11.12
N ARG A 145 -1.42 -11.57 12.01
CA ARG A 145 -2.70 -12.14 12.42
C ARG A 145 -3.85 -11.52 11.64
N GLU A 146 -4.98 -12.19 11.62
CA GLU A 146 -6.16 -11.77 10.87
C GLU A 146 -7.36 -11.54 11.78
N TYR A 147 -8.13 -10.49 11.51
CA TYR A 147 -9.44 -10.27 12.12
C TYR A 147 -10.57 -10.50 11.12
N ALA A 148 -11.71 -10.97 11.61
CA ALA A 148 -12.89 -11.19 10.80
C ALA A 148 -13.36 -9.86 10.17
N TYR A 149 -13.65 -9.85 8.86
CA TYR A 149 -14.07 -8.64 8.16
C TYR A 149 -15.19 -8.90 7.16
N TYR A 150 -15.04 -9.80 6.21
CA TYR A 150 -16.02 -10.00 5.13
C TYR A 150 -16.78 -11.33 5.26
N HIS A 151 -18.11 -11.30 5.11
CA HIS A 151 -18.91 -12.52 5.00
C HIS A 151 -19.03 -12.96 3.53
N ALA A 152 -18.38 -14.05 3.14
CA ALA A 152 -18.30 -14.49 1.75
C ALA A 152 -19.66 -14.80 1.09
N GLU A 153 -20.64 -15.29 1.85
CA GLU A 153 -21.94 -15.70 1.28
C GLU A 153 -22.93 -14.55 1.11
N ASN A 154 -22.98 -13.63 2.08
CA ASN A 154 -24.00 -12.58 2.14
C ASN A 154 -23.43 -11.21 1.74
N HIS A 155 -22.11 -11.11 1.66
CA HIS A 155 -21.32 -9.91 1.37
C HIS A 155 -21.35 -8.73 2.39
N PRO A 156 -21.85 -8.83 3.64
CA PRO A 156 -21.67 -7.76 4.62
C PRO A 156 -20.32 -7.81 5.34
N LEU A 157 -20.05 -6.73 6.08
CA LEU A 157 -19.09 -6.70 7.19
C LEU A 157 -19.60 -7.60 8.34
N VAL A 158 -18.74 -8.48 8.87
CA VAL A 158 -19.04 -9.25 10.09
C VAL A 158 -18.66 -8.47 11.35
N PHE A 159 -19.40 -7.40 11.65
CA PHE A 159 -19.02 -6.41 12.67
C PHE A 159 -18.83 -7.00 14.08
N GLU A 160 -19.71 -7.89 14.52
CA GLU A 160 -19.59 -8.56 15.83
C GLU A 160 -18.31 -9.42 15.91
N ALA A 161 -18.03 -10.19 14.87
CA ALA A 161 -16.83 -11.02 14.80
C ALA A 161 -15.55 -10.17 14.70
N TYR A 162 -15.60 -9.07 13.94
CA TYR A 162 -14.54 -8.06 13.90
C TYR A 162 -14.23 -7.53 15.30
N GLN A 163 -15.26 -7.12 16.06
CA GLN A 163 -15.12 -6.61 17.42
C GLN A 163 -14.55 -7.67 18.37
N ALA A 164 -14.97 -8.93 18.24
CA ALA A 164 -14.40 -10.02 19.01
C ALA A 164 -12.91 -10.20 18.72
N SER A 165 -12.51 -10.25 17.44
CA SER A 165 -11.11 -10.42 17.04
C SER A 165 -10.19 -9.31 17.58
N ILE A 166 -10.63 -8.05 17.58
CA ILE A 166 -9.80 -6.93 18.08
C ILE A 166 -9.76 -6.84 19.61
N ARG A 167 -10.71 -7.46 20.31
CA ARG A 167 -10.78 -7.50 21.78
C ARG A 167 -10.02 -8.66 22.39
N GLU A 168 -9.56 -9.62 21.59
CA GLU A 168 -8.78 -10.75 22.10
C GLU A 168 -7.53 -10.27 22.86
N PRO A 169 -7.31 -10.70 24.12
CA PRO A 169 -6.17 -10.30 24.91
C PRO A 169 -4.87 -10.71 24.21
N GLN A 170 -3.93 -9.78 24.09
CA GLN A 170 -2.63 -10.02 23.46
C GLN A 170 -1.65 -10.58 24.50
N PRO A 171 -1.11 -11.81 24.34
CA PRO A 171 0.02 -12.25 25.15
C PRO A 171 1.21 -11.31 24.90
N GLY A 172 1.69 -10.63 25.93
CA GLY A 172 2.83 -9.70 25.82
C GLY A 172 2.49 -8.21 25.64
N ALA A 173 1.21 -7.80 25.69
CA ALA A 173 0.83 -6.38 25.76
C ALA A 173 0.95 -5.79 27.18
N GLY A 174 1.83 -6.35 28.01
CA GLY A 174 2.27 -5.68 29.23
C GLY A 174 3.16 -4.52 28.84
N LEU A 175 2.70 -3.29 29.11
CA LEU A 175 3.61 -2.18 29.34
C LEU A 175 4.47 -2.57 30.55
N SER A 176 5.64 -3.14 30.30
CA SER A 176 6.73 -3.27 31.27
C SER A 176 7.80 -2.24 30.95
#